data_AF-R5VM52-F1
#
_entry.id   AF-R5VM52-F1
#
_cell.length_a   1.000
_cell.length_b   1.000
_cell.length_c   1.000
_cell.angle_alpha   90.00
_cell.angle_beta   90.00
_cell.angle_gamma   90.00
#
_symmetry.space_group_name_H-M   'P 1'
#
loop_
_entity.id
_entity.type
_entity.pdbx_description
1 polymer ?
#
loop_
_entity_poly.entity_id
_entity_poly.type
_entity_poly.pdbx_seq_one_letter_code
_entity_poly.pdbx_strand_id
1 'polypeptide(L)'
;MRFGGFLMIWGGCLGTGIWCCCRYLRGIRTMMHLEVLLLLMEERMRYGRNSMTTVLQELSNKSQGEMKKFWQSMIEPDFSGEESFAQKWRRQACQHMKAACLKGEALEEFAELGSYLGNQNLNQQLLSLEQYRSRLHASLLEQQKLKPKYIKLYPVMGGCLGLILCMLMV
;
A
#
# COMPACT_ATOMS: atom_id res chain seq x y z
N MET A 1 -6.53 -12.54 -42.80
CA MET A 1 -5.81 -11.53 -41.98
C MET A 1 -6.67 -10.78 -40.96
N ARG A 2 -8.02 -10.69 -41.09
CA ARG A 2 -8.87 -9.94 -40.14
C ARG A 2 -9.10 -10.60 -38.77
N PHE A 3 -9.14 -11.93 -38.70
CA PHE A 3 -9.31 -12.69 -37.44
C PHE A 3 -8.12 -12.60 -36.47
N GLY A 4 -6.89 -12.43 -36.99
CA GLY A 4 -5.70 -12.30 -36.16
C GLY A 4 -5.69 -11.00 -35.34
N GLY A 5 -6.16 -9.89 -35.94
CA GLY A 5 -6.27 -8.60 -35.25
C GLY A 5 -7.31 -8.62 -34.12
N PHE A 6 -8.45 -9.29 -34.35
CA PHE A 6 -9.50 -9.48 -33.35
C PHE A 6 -8.95 -10.20 -32.10
N LEU A 7 -8.27 -11.34 -32.29
CA LEU A 7 -7.68 -12.13 -31.19
C LEU A 7 -6.64 -11.35 -30.38
N MET A 8 -5.85 -10.50 -31.05
CA MET A 8 -4.78 -9.72 -30.41
C MET A 8 -5.34 -8.59 -29.53
N ILE A 9 -6.37 -7.88 -30.00
CA ILE A 9 -7.04 -6.80 -29.26
C ILE A 9 -7.83 -7.37 -28.08
N TRP A 10 -8.57 -8.46 -28.30
CA TRP A 10 -9.37 -9.11 -27.26
C TRP A 10 -8.49 -9.68 -26.14
N GLY A 11 -7.37 -10.33 -26.51
CA GLY A 11 -6.36 -10.80 -25.56
C GLY A 11 -5.71 -9.66 -24.76
N GLY A 12 -5.41 -8.52 -25.41
CA GLY A 12 -4.84 -7.34 -24.76
C GLY A 12 -5.79 -6.69 -23.74
N CYS A 13 -7.07 -6.53 -24.08
CA CYS A 13 -8.07 -5.94 -23.17
C CYS A 13 -8.38 -6.86 -21.98
N LEU A 14 -8.47 -8.18 -22.19
CA LEU A 14 -8.62 -9.14 -21.09
C LEU A 14 -7.39 -9.16 -20.19
N GLY A 15 -6.18 -9.15 -20.78
CA GLY A 15 -4.92 -9.10 -20.04
C GLY A 15 -4.79 -7.86 -19.16
N THR A 16 -5.16 -6.68 -19.68
CA THR A 16 -5.14 -5.43 -18.91
C THR A 16 -6.19 -5.42 -17.79
N GLY A 17 -7.38 -5.99 -18.02
CA GLY A 17 -8.41 -6.17 -16.98
C GLY A 17 -7.95 -7.07 -15.83
N ILE A 18 -7.34 -8.22 -16.15
CA ILE A 18 -6.77 -9.15 -15.16
C ILE A 18 -5.61 -8.50 -14.41
N TRP A 19 -4.73 -7.76 -15.11
CA TRP A 19 -3.62 -7.05 -14.47
C TRP A 19 -4.11 -5.99 -13.47
N CYS A 20 -5.15 -5.24 -13.83
CA CYS A 20 -5.75 -4.25 -12.93
C CYS A 20 -6.35 -4.91 -11.68
N CYS A 21 -7.03 -6.04 -11.84
CA CYS A 21 -7.56 -6.83 -10.73
C CYS A 21 -6.45 -7.37 -9.81
N CYS A 22 -5.38 -7.92 -10.38
CA CYS A 22 -4.20 -8.37 -9.63
C CYS A 22 -3.54 -7.22 -8.87
N ARG A 23 -3.46 -6.03 -9.47
CA ARG A 23 -2.90 -4.83 -8.82
C ARG A 23 -3.76 -4.36 -7.65
N TYR A 24 -5.09 -4.39 -7.81
CA TYR A 24 -6.04 -4.06 -6.74
C TYR A 24 -5.92 -5.05 -5.56
N LEU A 25 -5.90 -6.35 -5.85
CA LEU A 25 -5.71 -7.40 -4.84
C LEU A 25 -4.36 -7.27 -4.11
N ARG A 26 -3.31 -6.89 -4.85
CA ARG A 26 -1.98 -6.65 -4.29
C ARG A 26 -2.00 -5.44 -3.34
N GLY A 27 -2.70 -4.37 -3.69
CA GLY A 27 -2.92 -3.22 -2.80
C GLY A 27 -3.61 -3.60 -1.48
N ILE A 28 -4.68 -4.40 -1.54
CA ILE A 28 -5.36 -4.88 -0.31
C ILE A 28 -4.42 -5.74 0.54
N ARG A 29 -3.62 -6.61 -0.09
CA ARG A 29 -2.64 -7.44 0.64
C ARG A 29 -1.59 -6.57 1.32
N THR A 30 -1.08 -5.54 0.64
CA THR A 30 -0.15 -4.56 1.20
C THR A 30 -0.75 -3.85 2.40
N MET A 31 -2.01 -3.37 2.30
CA MET A 31 -2.71 -2.73 3.41
C MET A 31 -2.86 -3.68 4.62
N MET A 32 -3.23 -4.94 4.40
CA MET A 32 -3.34 -5.94 5.46
C MET A 32 -1.99 -6.23 6.13
N HIS A 33 -0.91 -6.38 5.33
CA HIS A 33 0.43 -6.54 5.87
C HIS A 33 0.88 -5.30 6.65
N LEU A 34 0.52 -4.10 6.17
CA LEU A 34 0.84 -2.84 6.84
C LEU A 34 0.15 -2.74 8.20
N GLU A 35 -1.12 -3.13 8.28
CA GLU A 35 -1.89 -3.16 9.53
C GLU A 35 -1.22 -4.05 10.58
N VAL A 36 -0.82 -5.28 10.21
CA VAL A 36 -0.13 -6.21 11.10
C VAL A 36 1.21 -5.66 11.58
N LEU A 37 1.98 -5.03 10.67
CA LEU A 37 3.26 -4.41 11.02
C LEU A 37 3.08 -3.21 11.96
N LEU A 38 2.05 -2.39 11.76
CA LEU A 38 1.76 -1.26 12.65
C LEU A 38 1.27 -1.73 14.02
N LEU A 39 0.49 -2.80 14.10
CA LEU A 39 0.11 -3.41 15.37
C LEU A 39 1.33 -3.91 16.15
N LEU A 40 2.27 -4.58 15.46
CA LEU A 40 3.53 -4.99 16.09
C LEU A 40 4.34 -3.78 16.55
N MET A 41 4.39 -2.73 15.75
CA MET A 41 5.07 -1.49 16.08
C MET A 41 4.47 -0.82 17.33
N GLU A 42 3.15 -0.80 17.45
CA GLU A 42 2.42 -0.32 18.63
C GLU A 42 2.75 -1.13 19.88
N GLU A 43 2.67 -2.46 19.79
CA GLU A 43 2.98 -3.36 20.90
C GLU A 43 4.42 -3.18 21.39
N ARG A 44 5.35 -3.04 20.44
CA ARG A 44 6.76 -2.79 20.74
C ARG A 44 7.01 -1.40 21.32
N MET A 45 6.27 -0.37 20.92
CA MET A 45 6.38 0.95 21.53
C MET A 45 5.70 1.04 22.91
N ARG A 46 4.57 0.34 23.10
CA ARG A 46 3.79 0.35 24.34
C ARG A 46 4.44 -0.51 25.43
N TYR A 47 4.95 -1.69 25.07
CA TYR A 47 5.47 -2.68 26.03
C TYR A 47 6.95 -2.99 25.86
N GLY A 48 7.55 -2.65 24.72
CA GLY A 48 8.97 -2.85 24.48
C GLY A 48 9.79 -1.69 25.01
N ARG A 49 10.82 -1.99 25.81
CA ARG A 49 11.91 -1.03 26.13
C ARG A 49 12.87 -0.81 24.95
N ASN A 50 12.45 -1.15 23.73
CA ASN A 50 13.30 -1.14 22.55
C ASN A 50 13.29 0.25 21.92
N SER A 51 14.45 0.71 21.45
CA SER A 51 14.54 1.96 20.71
C SER A 51 13.74 1.89 19.40
N MET A 52 13.22 3.03 18.94
CA MET A 52 12.49 3.14 17.66
C MET A 52 13.24 2.48 16.50
N THR A 53 14.56 2.65 16.44
CA THR A 53 15.42 2.02 15.42
C THR A 53 15.37 0.49 15.47
N THR A 54 15.35 -0.10 16.67
CA THR A 54 15.22 -1.55 16.85
C THR A 54 13.87 -2.06 16.38
N VAL A 55 12.79 -1.30 16.67
CA VAL A 55 11.44 -1.62 16.20
C VAL A 55 11.39 -1.57 14.67
N LEU A 56 11.92 -0.52 14.04
CA LEU A 56 12.00 -0.40 12.58
C LEU A 56 12.79 -1.55 11.95
N GLN A 57 13.88 -2.00 12.58
CA GLN A 57 14.68 -3.13 12.11
C GLN A 57 13.90 -4.45 12.17
N GLU A 58 13.11 -4.68 13.23
CA GLU A 58 12.24 -5.84 13.33
C GLU A 58 11.15 -5.81 12.24
N LEU A 59 10.54 -4.64 11.99
CA LEU A 59 9.56 -4.45 10.91
C LEU A 59 10.17 -4.70 9.53
N SER A 60 11.41 -4.25 9.32
CA SER A 60 12.16 -4.53 8.09
C SER A 60 12.38 -6.03 7.88
N ASN A 61 12.75 -6.77 8.93
CA ASN A 61 12.98 -8.20 8.85
C ASN A 61 11.69 -9.01 8.61
N LYS A 62 10.56 -8.54 9.13
CA LYS A 62 9.25 -9.18 8.94
C LYS A 62 8.53 -8.77 7.65
N SER A 63 9.02 -7.76 6.95
CA SER A 63 8.44 -7.28 5.69
C SER A 63 9.19 -7.81 4.47
N GLN A 64 8.55 -7.72 3.31
CA GLN A 64 9.12 -8.15 2.03
C GLN A 64 8.85 -7.12 0.94
N GLY A 65 9.64 -7.15 -0.13
CA GLY A 65 9.47 -6.27 -1.30
C GLY A 65 9.66 -4.79 -0.96
N GLU A 66 8.80 -3.94 -1.50
CA GLU A 66 8.89 -2.48 -1.35
C GLU A 66 8.67 -1.99 0.08
N MET A 67 7.85 -2.70 0.88
CA MET A 67 7.69 -2.37 2.30
C MET A 67 8.99 -2.57 3.08
N LYS A 68 9.76 -3.63 2.77
CA LYS A 68 11.06 -3.85 3.40
C LYS A 68 12.02 -2.70 3.11
N LYS A 69 12.07 -2.26 1.84
CA LYS A 69 12.90 -1.13 1.41
C LYS A 69 12.54 0.16 2.14
N PHE A 70 11.24 0.42 2.35
CA PHE A 70 10.77 1.55 3.16
C PHE A 70 11.32 1.51 4.59
N TRP A 71 11.21 0.37 5.28
CA TRP A 71 11.70 0.26 6.65
C TRP A 71 13.24 0.37 6.71
N GLN A 72 13.95 -0.19 5.72
CA GLN A 72 15.41 -0.07 5.62
C GLN A 72 15.84 1.38 5.41
N SER A 73 15.20 2.10 4.51
CA SER A 73 15.56 3.49 4.23
C SER A 73 15.30 4.41 5.42
N MET A 74 14.33 4.07 6.28
CA MET A 74 14.13 4.78 7.56
C MET A 74 15.24 4.53 8.58
N ILE A 75 15.89 3.35 8.57
CA ILE A 75 16.97 2.98 9.50
C ILE A 75 18.31 3.60 9.07
N GLU A 76 18.55 3.73 7.77
CA GLU A 76 19.81 4.27 7.24
C GLU A 76 20.01 5.72 7.71
N PRO A 77 21.16 6.08 8.30
CA PRO A 77 21.44 7.46 8.68
C PRO A 77 21.45 8.33 7.43
N ASP A 78 20.63 9.39 7.41
CA ASP A 78 20.62 10.30 6.28
C ASP A 78 21.95 11.05 6.26
N PHE A 79 22.69 10.97 5.15
CA PHE A 79 24.00 11.63 5.01
C PHE A 79 23.87 13.16 4.92
N SER A 80 22.65 13.69 4.77
CA SER A 80 22.30 15.09 4.79
C SER A 80 21.60 15.44 6.11
N GLY A 81 22.35 15.90 7.11
CA GLY A 81 21.89 16.16 8.48
C GLY A 81 20.83 17.26 8.69
N GLU A 82 20.10 17.68 7.66
CA GLU A 82 19.06 18.71 7.73
C GLU A 82 17.61 18.18 7.54
N GLU A 83 17.41 16.91 7.16
CA GLU A 83 16.05 16.38 6.95
C GLU A 83 15.41 15.90 8.26
N SER A 84 14.23 16.41 8.60
CA SER A 84 13.46 15.94 9.77
C SER A 84 12.92 14.52 9.55
N PHE A 85 12.71 13.75 10.63
CA PHE A 85 12.15 12.40 10.56
C PHE A 85 10.84 12.34 9.75
N ALA A 86 9.97 13.34 9.93
CA ALA A 86 8.69 13.43 9.24
C ALA A 86 8.86 13.63 7.72
N GLN A 87 9.82 14.46 7.29
CA GLN A 87 10.11 14.69 5.88
C GLN A 87 10.67 13.42 5.22
N LYS A 88 11.63 12.77 5.89
CA LYS A 88 12.19 11.51 5.43
C LYS A 88 11.12 10.43 5.30
N TRP A 89 10.27 10.28 6.31
CA TRP A 89 9.14 9.35 6.29
C TRP A 89 8.22 9.59 5.11
N ARG A 90 7.79 10.83 4.91
CA ARG A 90 6.88 11.20 3.81
C ARG A 90 7.51 10.93 2.44
N ARG A 91 8.79 11.27 2.25
CA ARG A 91 9.53 11.01 1.01
C ARG A 91 9.58 9.51 0.71
N GLN A 92 10.01 8.71 1.68
CA GLN A 92 10.15 7.26 1.54
C GLN A 92 8.79 6.57 1.38
N ALA A 93 7.74 7.04 2.07
CA ALA A 93 6.38 6.54 1.93
C ALA A 93 5.85 6.75 0.51
N CYS A 94 5.99 7.96 -0.03
CA CYS A 94 5.56 8.29 -1.38
C CYS A 94 6.29 7.48 -2.46
N GLN A 95 7.54 7.08 -2.23
CA GLN A 95 8.32 6.26 -3.16
C GLN A 95 7.96 4.77 -3.05
N HIS A 96 8.12 4.19 -1.86
CA HIS A 96 8.05 2.75 -1.65
C HIS A 96 6.62 2.24 -1.41
N MET A 97 5.79 2.95 -0.65
CA MET A 97 4.41 2.51 -0.42
C MET A 97 3.53 2.68 -1.67
N LYS A 98 3.81 3.70 -2.48
CA LYS A 98 3.20 3.84 -3.82
C LYS A 98 3.58 2.68 -4.73
N ALA A 99 4.84 2.24 -4.71
CA ALA A 99 5.30 1.07 -5.45
C ALA A 99 4.70 -0.23 -4.90
N ALA A 100 4.42 -0.30 -3.60
CA ALA A 100 3.67 -1.37 -2.94
C ALA A 100 2.16 -1.36 -3.24
N CYS A 101 1.68 -0.51 -4.16
CA CYS A 101 0.28 -0.35 -4.55
C CYS A 101 -0.64 0.27 -3.49
N LEU A 102 -0.09 0.95 -2.49
CA LEU A 102 -0.86 1.83 -1.59
C LEU A 102 -1.17 3.14 -2.32
N LYS A 103 -2.44 3.58 -2.33
CA LYS A 103 -2.89 4.73 -3.14
C LYS A 103 -3.99 5.54 -2.45
N GLY A 104 -4.14 6.78 -2.92
CA GLY A 104 -5.20 7.68 -2.51
C GLY A 104 -5.01 8.13 -1.06
N GLU A 105 -6.13 8.22 -0.35
CA GLU A 105 -6.21 8.66 1.04
C GLU A 105 -5.32 7.83 1.98
N ALA A 106 -5.28 6.49 1.81
CA ALA A 106 -4.47 5.64 2.67
C ALA A 106 -2.95 5.86 2.56
N LEU A 107 -2.46 6.32 1.39
CA LEU A 107 -1.05 6.69 1.23
C LEU A 107 -0.77 8.03 1.91
N GLU A 108 -1.69 8.99 1.78
CA GLU A 108 -1.57 10.31 2.39
C GLU A 108 -1.61 10.22 3.91
N GLU A 109 -2.57 9.49 4.47
CA GLU A 109 -2.66 9.24 5.91
C GLU A 109 -1.41 8.50 6.43
N PHE A 110 -0.86 7.53 5.67
CA PHE A 110 0.40 6.88 6.04
C PHE A 110 1.60 7.85 6.02
N ALA A 111 1.63 8.77 5.06
CA ALA A 111 2.68 9.78 4.97
C ALA A 111 2.59 10.78 6.13
N GLU A 112 1.39 11.13 6.57
CA GLU A 112 1.15 11.97 7.74
C GLU A 112 1.50 11.27 9.05
N LEU A 113 1.37 9.94 9.13
CA LEU A 113 1.75 9.14 10.31
C LEU A 113 3.19 9.43 10.79
N GLY A 114 4.11 9.68 9.86
CA GLY A 114 5.49 10.02 10.18
C GLY A 114 5.64 11.31 11.00
N SER A 115 4.73 12.27 10.81
CA SER A 115 4.73 13.52 11.58
C SER A 115 4.32 13.30 13.03
N TYR A 116 3.34 12.41 13.27
CA TYR A 116 2.91 12.02 14.61
C TYR A 116 3.97 11.17 15.32
N LEU A 117 4.62 10.25 14.59
CA LEU A 117 5.71 9.40 15.10
C LEU A 117 6.99 10.19 15.41
N GLY A 118 7.23 11.32 14.72
CA GLY A 118 8.37 12.19 15.00
C GLY A 118 8.21 13.04 16.27
N ASN A 119 7.04 13.05 16.90
CA ASN A 119 6.76 13.85 18.09
C ASN A 119 7.39 13.26 19.35
N GLN A 120 7.67 14.04 20.40
CA GLN A 120 8.38 13.55 21.60
C GLN A 120 7.49 12.77 22.58
N ASN A 121 6.16 12.91 22.49
CA ASN A 121 5.21 12.33 23.44
C ASN A 121 4.76 10.93 23.03
N LEU A 122 5.29 9.88 23.68
CA LEU A 122 4.93 8.48 23.43
C LEU A 122 3.42 8.21 23.48
N ASN A 123 2.70 8.79 24.44
CA ASN A 123 1.24 8.62 24.55
C ASN A 123 0.49 9.21 23.34
N GLN A 124 0.95 10.34 22.81
CA GLN A 124 0.35 10.95 21.61
C GLN A 124 0.70 10.12 20.37
N GLN A 125 1.94 9.63 20.25
CA GLN A 125 2.33 8.72 19.17
C GLN A 125 1.45 7.46 19.14
N LEU A 126 1.25 6.81 20.29
CA LEU A 126 0.44 5.60 20.41
C LEU A 126 -1.03 5.87 20.07
N LEU A 127 -1.60 6.98 20.56
CA LEU A 127 -2.98 7.34 20.25
C LEU A 127 -3.17 7.61 18.75
N SER A 128 -2.27 8.38 18.12
CA SER A 128 -2.31 8.65 16.68
C SER A 128 -2.17 7.36 15.86
N LEU A 129 -1.30 6.44 16.31
CA LEU A 129 -1.08 5.16 15.64
C LEU A 129 -2.30 4.23 15.77
N GLU A 130 -2.93 4.18 16.95
CA GLU A 130 -4.16 3.42 17.19
C GLU A 130 -5.32 3.96 16.34
N GLN A 131 -5.46 5.29 16.26
CA GLN A 131 -6.46 5.95 15.42
C GLN A 131 -6.24 5.64 13.93
N TYR A 132 -5.00 5.74 13.45
CA TYR A 132 -4.65 5.41 12.07
C TYR A 132 -4.94 3.93 11.76
N ARG A 133 -4.55 3.01 12.66
CA ARG A 133 -4.83 1.58 12.51
C ARG A 133 -6.32 1.30 12.43
N SER A 134 -7.14 1.94 13.27
CA SER A 134 -8.60 1.79 13.25
C SER A 134 -9.20 2.23 11.91
N ARG A 135 -8.74 3.36 11.35
CA ARG A 135 -9.15 3.83 10.02
C ARG A 135 -8.70 2.88 8.91
N LEU A 136 -7.44 2.44 8.95
CA LEU A 136 -6.89 1.49 7.98
C LEU A 136 -7.67 0.16 8.00
N HIS A 137 -8.01 -0.34 9.19
CA HIS A 137 -8.84 -1.53 9.37
C HIS A 137 -10.25 -1.33 8.81
N ALA A 138 -10.89 -0.19 9.09
CA ALA A 138 -12.20 0.13 8.55
C ALA A 138 -12.21 0.18 7.02
N SER A 139 -11.23 0.87 6.41
CA SER A 139 -11.06 0.90 4.95
C SER A 139 -10.76 -0.49 4.36
N LEU A 140 -9.95 -1.31 5.04
CA LEU A 140 -9.71 -2.70 4.65
C LEU A 140 -10.99 -3.53 4.69
N LEU A 141 -11.83 -3.36 5.70
CA LEU A 141 -13.06 -4.12 5.90
C LEU A 141 -14.10 -3.74 4.84
N GLU A 142 -14.18 -2.46 4.45
CA GLU A 142 -14.96 -2.00 3.30
C GLU A 142 -14.44 -2.59 1.99
N GLN A 143 -13.13 -2.50 1.73
CA GLN A 143 -12.53 -3.07 0.52
C GLN A 143 -12.66 -4.60 0.45
N GLN A 144 -12.65 -5.29 1.58
CA GLN A 144 -12.92 -6.73 1.66
C GLN A 144 -14.38 -7.08 1.41
N LYS A 145 -15.34 -6.28 1.90
CA LYS A 145 -16.76 -6.45 1.55
C LYS A 145 -17.00 -6.23 0.06
N LEU A 146 -16.21 -5.36 -0.56
CA LEU A 146 -16.30 -5.05 -1.98
C LEU A 146 -15.45 -5.99 -2.87
N LYS A 147 -14.48 -6.73 -2.33
CA LYS A 147 -13.66 -7.74 -3.06
C LYS A 147 -14.49 -8.65 -3.97
N PRO A 148 -15.55 -9.35 -3.51
CA PRO A 148 -16.29 -10.27 -4.37
C PRO A 148 -17.00 -9.55 -5.53
N LYS A 149 -17.39 -8.28 -5.34
CA LYS A 149 -17.98 -7.44 -6.40
C LYS A 149 -16.92 -7.03 -7.42
N TYR A 150 -15.78 -6.49 -6.98
CA TYR A 150 -14.75 -5.97 -7.88
C TYR A 150 -13.94 -7.06 -8.60
N ILE A 151 -13.65 -8.20 -7.96
CA ILE A 151 -12.95 -9.34 -8.60
C ILE A 151 -13.76 -9.87 -9.79
N LYS A 152 -15.10 -9.83 -9.72
CA LYS A 152 -15.97 -10.20 -10.83
C LYS A 152 -16.15 -9.05 -11.83
N LEU A 153 -16.19 -7.79 -11.39
CA LEU A 153 -16.44 -6.64 -12.27
C LEU A 153 -15.24 -6.30 -13.18
N TYR A 154 -14.00 -6.31 -12.69
CA TYR A 154 -12.85 -5.84 -13.47
C TYR A 154 -12.55 -6.69 -14.74
N PRO A 155 -12.59 -8.04 -14.68
CA PRO A 155 -12.43 -8.87 -15.89
C PRO A 155 -13.60 -8.70 -16.86
N VAL A 156 -14.82 -8.56 -16.33
CA VAL A 156 -16.03 -8.37 -17.13
C VAL A 156 -16.02 -7.02 -17.83
N MET A 157 -15.63 -5.93 -17.15
CA MET A 157 -15.48 -4.62 -17.79
C MET A 157 -14.37 -4.61 -18.84
N GLY A 158 -13.24 -5.28 -18.58
CA GLY A 158 -12.17 -5.44 -19.58
C GLY A 158 -12.62 -6.22 -20.81
N GLY A 159 -13.39 -7.30 -20.62
CA GLY A 159 -14.00 -8.07 -21.70
C GLY A 159 -15.06 -7.29 -22.48
N CYS A 160 -15.93 -6.53 -21.80
CA CYS A 160 -16.94 -5.68 -22.45
C CYS A 160 -16.30 -4.54 -23.26
N LEU A 161 -15.27 -3.88 -22.74
CA LEU A 161 -14.54 -2.83 -23.48
C LEU A 161 -13.85 -3.41 -24.73
N GLY A 162 -13.25 -4.60 -24.59
CA GLY A 162 -12.62 -5.32 -25.71
C GLY A 162 -13.63 -5.73 -26.78
N LEU A 163 -14.83 -6.20 -26.38
CA LEU A 163 -15.92 -6.52 -27.31
C LEU A 163 -16.41 -5.29 -28.07
N ILE A 164 -16.59 -4.15 -27.40
CA ILE A 164 -17.05 -2.90 -28.03
C ILE A 164 -16.00 -2.39 -29.03
N LEU A 165 -14.71 -2.41 -28.68
CA LEU A 165 -13.62 -2.01 -29.58
C LEU A 165 -13.52 -2.95 -30.79
N CYS A 166 -13.73 -4.24 -30.60
CA CYS A 166 -13.76 -5.19 -31.71
C CYS A 166 -14.99 -5.00 -32.62
N MET A 167 -16.16 -4.66 -32.08
CA MET A 167 -17.36 -4.34 -32.87
C MET A 167 -17.19 -3.06 -33.68
N LEU A 168 -16.50 -2.04 -33.14
CA LEU A 168 -16.23 -0.78 -33.84
C LEU A 168 -15.20 -0.89 -34.98
N MET A 169 -14.38 -1.95 -34.99
CA MET A 169 -13.32 -2.15 -35.97
C MET A 169 -13.71 -3.10 -37.12
N VAL A 170 -14.90 -3.71 -37.04
CA VAL A 170 -15.54 -4.50 -38.12
C VAL A 170 -16.25 -3.54 -39.08
#